data_AF-A0A5D4GIS9-F1
#
_entry.id   AF-A0A5D4GIS9-F1
#
_cell.length_a   1.000
_cell.length_b   1.000
_cell.length_c   1.000
_cell.angle_alpha   90.00
_cell.angle_beta   90.00
_cell.angle_gamma   90.00
#
_symmetry.space_group_name_H-M   'P 1'
#
loop_
_entity.id
_entity.type
_entity.pdbx_description
1 polymer ?
#
loop_
_entity_poly.entity_id
_entity_poly.type
_entity_poly.pdbx_seq_one_letter_code
_entity_poly.pdbx_strand_id
1 'polypeptide(L)' 'MPKQKTHRASAKRFKRTGNGGLKRFRAYTSHRFHGKTVKQRRQLRKSSMVSKGDFKRIRRMVATMR' A
#
# COMPACT_ATOMS: atom_id res chain seq x y z
N MET A 1 11.85 24.20 16.08
CA MET A 1 10.84 23.10 16.09
C MET A 1 11.23 22.02 15.10
N PRO A 2 11.27 20.73 15.49
CA PRO A 2 11.59 19.64 14.57
C PRO A 2 10.41 19.32 13.65
N LYS A 3 10.68 19.23 12.34
CA LYS A 3 9.69 18.83 11.32
C LYS A 3 9.43 17.33 11.38
N GLN A 4 8.16 16.90 11.34
CA GLN A 4 7.82 15.49 11.29
C GLN A 4 8.35 14.84 9.99
N LYS A 5 9.24 13.85 10.14
CA LYS A 5 9.82 13.11 9.02
C LYS A 5 8.83 12.04 8.52
N THR A 6 8.86 11.76 7.22
CA THR A 6 8.14 10.61 6.65
C THR A 6 8.77 9.31 7.10
N HIS A 7 7.93 8.34 7.42
CA HIS A 7 8.39 6.98 7.67
C HIS A 7 8.83 6.32 6.35
N ARG A 8 10.14 6.21 6.14
CA ARG A 8 10.74 5.77 4.86
C ARG A 8 10.26 4.39 4.42
N ALA A 9 10.08 3.45 5.34
CA ALA A 9 9.60 2.12 4.99
C ALA A 9 8.14 2.13 4.49
N SER A 10 7.30 2.99 5.07
CA SER A 10 5.91 3.17 4.60
C SER A 10 5.88 3.87 3.24
N ALA A 11 6.73 4.88 3.04
CA ALA A 11 6.83 5.60 1.77
C ALA A 11 7.23 4.70 0.59
N LYS A 12 8.04 3.66 0.83
CA LYS A 12 8.39 2.65 -0.19
C LYS A 12 7.22 1.75 -0.58
N ARG A 13 6.24 1.54 0.32
CA ARG A 13 5.14 0.57 0.15
C ARG A 13 3.84 1.21 -0.34
N PHE A 14 3.57 2.46 0.03
CA PHE A 14 2.34 3.17 -0.30
C PHE A 14 2.62 4.30 -1.29
N LYS A 15 1.80 4.41 -2.34
CA LYS A 15 1.84 5.51 -3.30
C LYS A 15 0.60 6.39 -3.18
N ARG A 16 0.77 7.70 -3.27
CA ARG A 16 -0.34 8.66 -3.27
C ARG A 16 -0.96 8.72 -4.65
N THR A 17 -2.29 8.69 -4.73
CA THR A 17 -3.04 8.89 -5.97
C THR A 17 -3.42 10.38 -6.10
N GLY A 18 -3.68 10.88 -7.31
CA GLY A 18 -4.09 12.27 -7.55
C GLY A 18 -5.29 12.72 -6.69
N ASN A 19 -6.27 11.82 -6.49
CA ASN A 19 -7.46 12.11 -5.69
C ASN A 19 -7.23 11.99 -4.16
N GLY A 20 -5.98 11.95 -3.70
CA GLY A 20 -5.64 11.91 -2.27
C GLY A 20 -5.75 10.55 -1.58
N GLY A 21 -6.12 9.49 -2.32
CA GLY A 21 -6.08 8.12 -1.85
C GLY A 21 -4.67 7.52 -1.76
N LEU A 22 -4.57 6.37 -1.10
CA LEU A 22 -3.32 5.61 -0.95
C LEU A 22 -3.46 4.24 -1.63
N LYS A 23 -2.55 3.99 -2.56
CA LYS A 23 -2.45 2.76 -3.35
C LYS A 23 -1.41 1.81 -2.72
N ARG A 24 -1.71 0.52 -2.72
CA ARG A 24 -0.81 -0.56 -2.26
C ARG A 24 -0.87 -1.77 -3.20
N PHE A 25 0.18 -2.58 -3.17
CA PHE A 25 0.17 -3.91 -3.76
C PHE A 25 -0.38 -4.96 -2.78
N ARG A 26 -0.87 -6.08 -3.32
CA ARG A 26 -1.43 -7.18 -2.54
C ARG A 26 -0.31 -8.12 -2.07
N ALA A 27 -0.53 -8.78 -0.94
CA ALA A 27 0.39 -9.78 -0.40
C ALA A 27 0.24 -11.13 -1.12
N TYR A 28 1.10 -12.10 -0.76
CA TYR A 28 1.06 -13.49 -1.23
C TYR A 28 1.42 -13.72 -2.72
N THR A 29 2.24 -12.84 -3.30
CA THR A 29 2.72 -12.95 -4.68
C THR A 29 4.21 -13.28 -4.80
N SER A 30 4.90 -13.61 -3.70
CA SER A 30 6.35 -13.88 -3.74
C SER A 30 6.66 -15.36 -3.94
N HIS A 31 6.03 -16.24 -3.16
CA HIS A 31 6.31 -17.67 -3.17
C HIS A 31 5.02 -18.48 -2.96
N ARG A 32 5.08 -19.80 -3.20
CA ARG A 32 3.93 -20.73 -3.17
C ARG A 32 2.82 -20.33 -4.15
N PHE A 33 3.16 -20.33 -5.44
CA PHE A 33 2.18 -20.14 -6.51
C PHE A 33 1.50 -21.43 -6.95
N HIS A 34 2.14 -22.57 -6.76
CA HIS A 34 1.64 -23.89 -7.17
C HIS A 34 0.28 -24.24 -6.53
N GLY A 35 0.03 -23.83 -5.27
CA GLY A 35 -1.25 -24.05 -4.59
C GLY A 35 -2.32 -22.96 -4.82
N LYS A 36 -2.07 -21.98 -5.70
CA LYS A 36 -3.02 -20.88 -5.96
C LYS A 36 -3.79 -21.10 -7.25
N THR A 37 -5.11 -20.91 -7.20
CA THR A 37 -5.94 -20.92 -8.41
C THR A 37 -5.53 -19.81 -9.38
N VAL A 38 -5.80 -20.01 -10.68
CA VAL A 38 -5.59 -18.97 -11.71
C VAL A 38 -6.34 -17.68 -11.35
N LYS A 39 -7.58 -17.81 -10.85
CA LYS A 39 -8.43 -16.68 -10.42
C LYS A 39 -7.77 -15.89 -9.29
N GLN A 40 -7.26 -16.56 -8.26
CA GLN A 40 -6.59 -15.90 -7.14
C GLN A 40 -5.34 -15.13 -7.61
N ARG A 41 -4.50 -15.75 -8.45
CA ARG A 41 -3.31 -15.08 -9.02
C ARG A 41 -3.69 -13.83 -9.82
N ARG A 42 -4.73 -13.91 -10.66
CA ARG A 42 -5.25 -12.78 -11.45
C ARG A 42 -5.74 -11.63 -10.57
N GLN A 43 -6.42 -11.94 -9.47
CA GLN A 43 -6.88 -10.94 -8.51
C GLN A 43 -5.71 -10.29 -7.75
N LEU A 44 -4.71 -11.06 -7.32
CA LEU A 44 -3.56 -10.54 -6.57
C LEU A 44 -2.62 -9.65 -7.41
N ARG A 45 -2.62 -9.82 -8.74
CA ARG A 45 -1.77 -9.04 -9.67
C ARG A 45 -2.02 -7.54 -9.63
N LYS A 46 -3.28 -7.12 -9.46
CA LYS A 46 -3.64 -5.69 -9.51
C LYS A 46 -3.44 -5.03 -8.15
N SER A 47 -2.92 -3.81 -8.19
CA SER A 47 -2.88 -2.92 -7.04
C SER A 47 -4.28 -2.59 -6.51
N SER A 48 -4.39 -2.32 -5.22
CA SER A 48 -5.65 -1.97 -4.54
C SER A 48 -5.49 -0.74 -3.67
N MET A 49 -6.62 -0.14 -3.28
CA MET A 49 -6.65 0.95 -2.33
C MET A 49 -6.45 0.44 -0.89
N VAL A 50 -5.94 1.31 -0.02
CA VAL A 50 -5.92 1.08 1.43
C VAL A 50 -7.35 1.08 1.96
N SER A 51 -7.65 0.23 2.93
CA SER A 51 -8.94 0.16 3.61
C SER A 51 -9.23 1.46 4.35
N LYS A 52 -10.51 1.79 4.56
CA LYS A 52 -10.91 3.00 5.30
C LYS A 52 -10.35 3.02 6.74
N GLY A 53 -10.32 1.86 7.41
CA GLY A 53 -9.84 1.73 8.79
C GLY A 53 -8.36 2.07 8.96
N ASP A 54 -7.49 1.59 8.06
CA ASP A 54 -6.05 1.82 8.17
C ASP A 54 -5.61 3.16 7.57
N PHE A 55 -6.47 3.80 6.76
CA PHE A 55 -6.14 5.01 6.02
C PHE A 55 -5.65 6.14 6.92
N LYS A 56 -6.36 6.42 8.03
CA LYS A 56 -6.00 7.50 8.97
C LYS A 56 -4.61 7.28 9.59
N ARG A 57 -4.30 6.04 9.98
CA ARG A 57 -3.02 5.66 10.58
C ARG A 57 -1.87 5.82 9.59
N ILE A 58 -2.03 5.28 8.38
CA ILE A 58 -0.98 5.31 7.35
C ILE A 58 -0.76 6.73 6.83
N ARG A 59 -1.83 7.52 6.64
CA ARG A 59 -1.72 8.91 6.18
C ARG A 59 -0.82 9.75 7.10
N ARG A 60 -0.90 9.56 8.43
CA ARG A 60 -0.04 10.27 9.39
C ARG A 60 1.45 9.91 9.24
N MET A 61 1.77 8.66 8.95
CA MET A 61 3.16 8.20 8.75
C MET A 61 3.80 8.74 7.46
N VAL A 62 2.95 9.08 6.49
CA VAL A 62 3.35 9.42 5.11
C VAL A 62 3.01 10.88 4.78
N ALA A 63 2.78 11.71 5.82
CA ALA A 63 2.19 13.04 5.71
C ALA A 63 2.95 14.01 4.78
N THR A 64 4.27 13.85 4.64
CA THR A 64 5.13 14.70 3.80
C THR A 64 5.45 14.11 2.42
N MET A 65 4.82 13.00 1.99
CA MET A 65 4.90 12.58 0.59
C MET A 65 4.07 13.50 -0.31
N ARG A 66 4.74 14.04 -1.34
CA ARG A 66 4.10 14.55 -2.55
C ARG A 66 3.51 13.39 -3.34
#